data_AF-A0AA37HZ69-F1
#
_entry.id   AF-A0AA37HZ69-F1
#
_cell.length_a   1.000
_cell.length_b   1.000
_cell.length_c   1.000
_cell.angle_alpha   90.00
_cell.angle_beta   90.00
_cell.angle_gamma   90.00
#
_symmetry.space_group_name_H-M   'P 1'
#
loop_
_entity.id
_entity.type
_entity.pdbx_description
1 polymer ?
#
loop_
_entity_poly.entity_id
_entity_poly.type
_entity_poly.pdbx_seq_one_letter_code
_entity_poly.pdbx_strand_id
1 'polypeptide(L)'
;MSLLGIRDAAVKIGLYTISGRLTIDELSSATLPCILHWNQNHFVILYKVKKGQKFYIADPGKGLITYTMDEFKQHWIETGQGEDEKGIAMFLEPTQAFYDNTNEHETRTEKPFKFLFGYIKQYRKYFFQIILGLLVGSLLQLALPFLTQNIVDIGIKNKDISFIWLILIGQLVITLSRTSVDFIRRWLLLHISMRINISLVSDFFIKLLQLPMSFFDTKLMGDLMQRIGDHSRVNSFLTQQTLNVAFSLISFAVFGCVLLVYNRLIFLIFLIGSILYGGWMALFLRRRKVIDYELFEQQAINNNKTYKICGILAYWTLCYC
;
A
#
# COMPACT_ATOMS: atom_id res chain seq x y z
N MET A 1 15.64 -0.16 -19.37
CA MET A 1 14.88 -1.12 -20.20
C MET A 1 15.02 -0.65 -21.64
N SER A 2 15.36 -1.51 -22.60
CA SER A 2 15.50 -1.09 -24.00
C SER A 2 14.21 -1.36 -24.78
N LEU A 3 13.95 -0.58 -25.85
CA LEU A 3 12.82 -0.80 -26.76
C LEU A 3 12.86 -2.20 -27.37
N LEU A 4 14.06 -2.72 -27.65
CA LEU A 4 14.29 -4.08 -28.13
C LEU A 4 13.81 -5.13 -27.11
N GLY A 5 14.09 -4.93 -25.82
CA GLY A 5 13.64 -5.84 -24.77
C GLY A 5 12.12 -5.88 -24.62
N ILE A 6 11.44 -4.74 -24.82
CA ILE A 6 9.98 -4.67 -24.85
C ILE A 6 9.43 -5.44 -26.05
N ARG A 7 10.04 -5.26 -27.23
CA ARG A 7 9.69 -5.97 -28.47
C ARG A 7 9.79 -7.48 -28.30
N ASP A 8 10.95 -7.96 -27.82
CA ASP A 8 11.20 -9.39 -27.71
C ASP A 8 10.28 -10.05 -26.65
N ALA A 9 9.95 -9.32 -25.58
CA ALA A 9 8.95 -9.75 -24.61
C ALA A 9 7.53 -9.81 -25.20
N ALA A 10 7.14 -8.80 -25.97
CA ALA A 10 5.83 -8.73 -26.62
C ALA A 10 5.66 -9.88 -27.65
N VAL A 11 6.68 -10.15 -28.46
CA VAL A 11 6.70 -11.28 -29.40
C VAL A 11 6.56 -12.62 -28.68
N LYS A 12 7.24 -12.78 -27.53
CA LYS A 12 7.13 -14.01 -26.72
C LYS A 12 5.74 -14.24 -26.15
N ILE A 13 4.98 -13.17 -25.90
CA ILE A 13 3.58 -13.21 -25.44
C ILE A 13 2.61 -13.43 -26.61
N GLY A 14 3.10 -13.42 -27.86
CA GLY A 14 2.27 -13.57 -29.07
C GLY A 14 1.73 -12.25 -29.61
N LEU A 15 2.31 -11.11 -29.23
CA LEU A 15 1.99 -9.81 -29.82
C LEU A 15 2.92 -9.50 -31.00
N TYR A 16 2.34 -9.07 -32.11
CA TYR A 16 3.09 -8.45 -33.19
C TYR A 16 3.39 -6.99 -32.83
N THR A 17 4.59 -6.54 -33.17
CA THR A 17 5.08 -5.22 -32.77
C THR A 17 5.65 -4.47 -33.95
N ILE A 18 5.23 -3.21 -34.12
CA ILE A 18 5.82 -2.29 -35.09
C ILE A 18 6.33 -1.08 -34.32
N SER A 19 7.61 -0.75 -34.47
CA SER A 19 8.19 0.47 -33.90
C SER A 19 8.62 1.41 -35.01
N GLY A 20 8.26 2.68 -34.90
CA GLY A 20 8.58 3.70 -35.90
C GLY A 20 8.83 5.06 -35.27
N ARG A 21 9.50 5.91 -36.03
CA ARG A 21 9.57 7.35 -35.75
C ARG A 21 8.42 8.02 -36.47
N LEU A 22 7.54 8.66 -35.72
CA LEU A 22 6.32 9.28 -36.24
C LEU A 22 6.28 10.76 -35.90
N THR A 23 5.63 11.52 -36.76
CA THR A 23 5.17 12.87 -36.46
C THR A 23 3.88 12.83 -35.64
N ILE A 24 3.48 13.96 -35.09
CA ILE A 24 2.29 14.05 -34.22
C ILE A 24 0.99 13.87 -34.99
N ASP A 25 0.96 14.29 -36.24
CA ASP A 25 -0.20 14.13 -37.12
C ASP A 25 -0.41 12.65 -37.47
N GLU A 26 0.68 11.93 -37.75
CA GLU A 26 0.67 10.48 -37.93
C GLU A 26 0.27 9.75 -36.63
N LEU A 27 0.77 10.20 -35.48
CA LEU A 27 0.41 9.60 -34.20
C LEU A 27 -1.09 9.80 -33.87
N SER A 28 -1.65 10.96 -34.23
CA SER A 28 -3.06 11.27 -33.99
C SER A 28 -4.02 10.45 -34.86
N SER A 29 -3.53 9.92 -35.98
CA SER A 29 -4.28 9.05 -36.90
C SER A 29 -3.97 7.56 -36.72
N ALA A 30 -2.99 7.21 -35.88
CA ALA A 30 -2.58 5.83 -35.62
C ALA A 30 -3.54 5.06 -34.70
N THR A 31 -3.38 3.74 -34.68
CA THR A 31 -4.13 2.83 -33.81
C THR A 31 -3.65 2.94 -32.36
N LEU A 32 -4.60 3.13 -31.44
CA LEU A 32 -4.37 3.19 -29.99
C LEU A 32 -4.85 1.89 -29.32
N PRO A 33 -4.24 1.44 -28.21
CA PRO A 33 -3.16 2.08 -27.46
C PRO A 33 -1.76 1.81 -28.04
N CYS A 34 -0.82 2.75 -27.86
CA CYS A 34 0.57 2.59 -28.27
C CYS A 34 1.55 2.95 -27.14
N ILE A 35 2.75 2.38 -27.18
CA ILE A 35 3.83 2.67 -26.24
C ILE A 35 4.68 3.80 -26.82
N LEU A 36 4.91 4.85 -26.05
CA LEU A 36 5.76 5.98 -26.42
C LEU A 36 7.05 5.93 -25.62
N HIS A 37 8.17 6.27 -26.26
CA HIS A 37 9.40 6.58 -25.54
C HIS A 37 9.33 8.02 -25.04
N TRP A 38 9.59 8.24 -23.76
CA TRP A 38 9.26 9.49 -23.06
C TRP A 38 10.48 10.03 -22.31
N ASN A 39 10.78 11.33 -22.49
CA ASN A 39 11.92 12.02 -21.86
C ASN A 39 13.26 11.25 -21.97
N GLN A 40 13.44 10.51 -23.07
CA GLN A 40 14.64 9.71 -23.39
C GLN A 40 15.06 8.67 -22.33
N ASN A 41 14.22 8.39 -21.34
CA ASN A 41 14.60 7.61 -20.16
C ASN A 41 13.53 6.62 -19.69
N HIS A 42 12.28 6.74 -20.12
CA HIS A 42 11.22 5.81 -19.74
C HIS A 42 10.16 5.64 -20.84
N PHE A 43 9.20 4.74 -20.59
CA PHE A 43 8.12 4.41 -21.52
C PHE A 43 6.77 4.71 -20.89
N VAL A 44 5.86 5.27 -21.68
CA VAL A 44 4.48 5.58 -21.28
C VAL A 44 3.49 5.04 -22.30
N ILE A 45 2.23 4.86 -21.91
CA ILE A 45 1.19 4.33 -22.80
C ILE A 45 0.24 5.46 -23.20
N LEU A 46 0.14 5.75 -24.49
CA LEU A 46 -0.89 6.63 -25.03
C LEU A 46 -2.13 5.78 -25.33
N TYR A 47 -3.23 6.05 -24.62
CA TYR A 47 -4.46 5.26 -24.75
C TYR A 47 -5.61 6.02 -25.40
N LYS A 48 -5.55 7.35 -25.45
CA LYS A 48 -6.59 8.17 -26.07
C LYS A 48 -6.04 9.52 -26.53
N VAL A 49 -6.48 9.95 -27.71
CA VAL A 49 -6.28 11.31 -28.22
C VAL A 49 -7.66 11.93 -28.45
N LYS A 50 -7.90 13.16 -27.96
CA LYS A 50 -9.18 13.85 -28.13
C LYS A 50 -8.97 15.13 -28.93
N LYS A 51 -9.58 15.18 -30.12
CA LYS A 51 -9.59 16.34 -31.03
C LYS A 51 -8.18 16.88 -31.37
N GLY A 52 -7.15 16.03 -31.37
CA GLY A 52 -5.76 16.45 -31.64
C GLY A 52 -5.15 17.46 -30.67
N GLN A 53 -5.83 17.80 -29.57
CA GLN A 53 -5.39 18.84 -28.61
C GLN A 53 -5.08 18.29 -27.22
N LYS A 54 -5.66 17.12 -26.87
CA LYS A 54 -5.48 16.49 -25.56
C LYS A 54 -5.03 15.05 -25.72
N PHE A 55 -3.90 14.73 -25.09
CA PHE A 55 -3.28 13.42 -25.09
C PHE A 55 -3.43 12.78 -23.72
N TYR A 56 -4.02 11.60 -23.67
CA TYR A 56 -4.26 10.86 -22.44
C TYR A 56 -3.22 9.76 -22.30
N ILE A 57 -2.37 9.90 -21.30
CA ILE A 57 -1.21 9.03 -21.07
C ILE A 57 -1.38 8.26 -19.76
N ALA A 58 -1.06 6.98 -19.80
CA ALA A 58 -0.85 6.17 -18.61
C ALA A 58 0.67 6.06 -18.38
N ASP A 59 1.16 6.82 -17.40
CA ASP A 59 2.55 6.78 -16.93
C ASP A 59 2.66 5.77 -15.79
N PRO A 60 3.55 4.75 -15.87
CA PRO A 60 3.75 3.78 -14.79
C PRO A 60 4.13 4.39 -13.44
N GLY A 61 4.78 5.56 -13.42
CA GLY A 61 5.17 6.28 -12.21
C GLY A 61 4.09 7.22 -11.69
N LYS A 62 3.43 7.97 -12.58
CA LYS A 62 2.47 9.04 -12.23
C LYS A 62 0.99 8.64 -12.31
N GLY A 63 0.68 7.50 -12.91
CA GLY A 63 -0.68 7.05 -13.19
C GLY A 63 -1.27 7.73 -14.43
N LEU A 64 -2.58 7.97 -14.42
CA LEU A 64 -3.31 8.55 -15.56
C LEU A 64 -3.18 10.07 -15.57
N ILE A 65 -2.53 10.60 -16.60
CA ILE A 65 -2.26 12.03 -16.78
C ILE A 65 -2.76 12.48 -18.15
N THR A 66 -3.09 13.76 -18.26
CA THR A 66 -3.54 14.39 -19.50
C THR A 66 -2.62 15.55 -19.82
N TYR A 67 -2.07 15.56 -21.03
CA TYR A 67 -1.21 16.62 -21.52
C TYR A 67 -1.89 17.43 -22.61
N THR A 68 -1.56 18.71 -22.64
CA THR A 68 -1.81 19.57 -23.81
C THR A 68 -0.81 19.26 -24.93
N MET A 69 -1.09 19.73 -26.15
CA MET A 69 -0.22 19.51 -27.30
C MET A 69 1.23 19.97 -27.05
N ASP A 70 1.40 21.18 -26.51
CA ASP A 70 2.74 21.75 -26.30
C ASP A 70 3.54 20.99 -25.24
N GLU A 71 2.89 20.60 -24.14
CA GLU A 71 3.52 19.79 -23.10
C GLU A 71 3.88 18.39 -23.63
N PHE A 72 3.02 17.79 -24.45
CA PHE A 72 3.27 16.50 -25.07
C PHE A 72 4.49 16.54 -25.99
N LYS A 73 4.58 17.59 -26.83
CA LYS A 73 5.72 17.83 -27.73
C LYS A 73 7.05 17.86 -26.98
N GLN A 74 7.10 18.65 -25.89
CA GLN A 74 8.32 18.81 -25.09
C GLN A 74 8.85 17.50 -24.51
N HIS A 75 7.96 16.53 -24.26
CA HIS A 75 8.33 15.27 -23.62
C HIS A 75 8.54 14.10 -24.57
N TRP A 76 7.86 14.09 -25.72
CA TRP A 76 7.87 12.96 -26.66
C TRP A 76 8.86 13.12 -27.81
N ILE A 77 9.12 14.35 -28.26
CA ILE A 77 9.99 14.58 -29.42
C ILE A 77 11.46 14.41 -29.02
N GLU A 78 12.18 13.55 -29.74
CA GLU A 78 13.61 13.27 -29.49
C GLU A 78 14.53 13.96 -30.50
N THR A 79 14.04 14.23 -31.71
CA THR A 79 14.86 14.74 -32.81
C THR A 79 14.05 15.72 -33.65
N GLY A 80 14.59 16.92 -33.86
CA GLY A 80 14.08 17.90 -34.82
C GLY A 80 14.06 19.34 -34.32
N GLN A 81 14.46 20.28 -35.19
CA GLN A 81 14.00 21.68 -35.15
C GLN A 81 13.15 21.90 -36.40
N GLY A 82 11.87 22.29 -36.25
CA GLY A 82 10.96 22.55 -37.39
C GLY A 82 10.07 21.35 -37.79
N GLU A 83 9.78 21.18 -39.08
CA GLU A 83 8.84 20.18 -39.61
C GLU A 83 9.28 18.70 -39.48
N ASP A 84 10.46 18.45 -38.92
CA ASP A 84 11.02 17.10 -38.70
C ASP A 84 10.93 16.62 -37.23
N GLU A 85 10.02 17.21 -36.44
CA GLU A 85 9.70 16.78 -35.07
C GLU A 85 9.18 15.34 -35.04
N LYS A 86 10.06 14.37 -34.77
CA LYS A 86 9.72 12.95 -34.72
C LYS A 86 9.95 12.39 -33.32
N GLY A 87 8.97 11.61 -32.86
CA GLY A 87 9.02 10.83 -31.63
C GLY A 87 9.00 9.34 -31.93
N ILE A 88 9.44 8.52 -30.97
CA ILE A 88 9.43 7.06 -31.11
C ILE A 88 8.12 6.51 -30.52
N ALA A 89 7.42 5.71 -31.31
CA ALA A 89 6.23 4.98 -30.90
C ALA A 89 6.33 3.51 -31.28
N MET A 90 5.74 2.65 -30.46
CA MET A 90 5.60 1.22 -30.69
C MET A 90 4.12 0.84 -30.63
N PHE A 91 3.66 0.18 -31.68
CA PHE A 91 2.32 -0.37 -31.84
C PHE A 91 2.34 -1.86 -31.56
N LEU A 92 1.26 -2.34 -30.98
CA LEU A 92 1.09 -3.72 -30.55
C LEU A 92 -0.21 -4.24 -31.15
N GLU A 93 -0.14 -5.36 -31.87
CA GLU A 93 -1.30 -6.03 -32.43
C GLU A 93 -1.32 -7.49 -31.96
N PRO A 94 -2.46 -7.97 -31.42
CA PRO A 94 -2.56 -9.35 -30.97
C PRO A 94 -2.54 -10.31 -32.16
N THR A 95 -1.70 -11.34 -32.11
CA THR A 95 -1.73 -12.45 -33.08
C THR A 95 -2.55 -13.61 -32.53
N GLN A 96 -2.84 -14.62 -33.36
CA GLN A 96 -3.54 -15.83 -32.93
C GLN A 96 -2.84 -16.52 -31.74
N ALA A 97 -1.50 -16.51 -31.71
CA ALA A 97 -0.70 -17.08 -30.61
C ALA A 97 -0.90 -16.37 -29.26
N PHE A 98 -1.37 -15.11 -29.24
CA PHE A 98 -1.71 -14.41 -28.00
C PHE A 98 -2.94 -15.04 -27.35
N TYR A 99 -3.98 -15.32 -28.13
CA TYR A 99 -5.23 -15.90 -27.64
C TYR A 99 -5.04 -17.35 -27.19
N ASP A 100 -4.18 -18.11 -27.87
CA ASP A 100 -3.86 -19.49 -27.50
C ASP A 100 -3.10 -19.58 -26.16
N ASN A 101 -2.12 -18.68 -25.93
CA ASN A 101 -1.38 -18.60 -24.67
C ASN A 101 -2.22 -18.09 -23.48
N THR A 102 -3.25 -17.29 -23.74
CA THR A 102 -4.09 -16.73 -22.67
C THR A 102 -4.87 -17.84 -21.96
N ASN A 103 -5.32 -18.87 -22.68
CA ASN A 103 -6.05 -20.01 -22.12
C ASN A 103 -5.20 -20.90 -21.18
N GLU A 104 -3.89 -20.97 -21.36
CA GLU A 104 -2.99 -21.72 -20.45
C GLU A 104 -2.58 -20.91 -19.22
N HIS A 105 -2.50 -19.57 -19.32
CA HIS A 105 -1.94 -18.70 -18.29
C HIS A 105 -2.97 -18.05 -17.34
N GLU A 106 -4.27 -18.12 -17.62
CA GLU A 106 -5.32 -17.59 -16.73
C GLU A 106 -5.40 -18.27 -15.35
N THR A 107 -4.71 -19.39 -15.13
CA THR A 107 -4.79 -20.14 -13.87
C THR A 107 -3.73 -19.81 -12.80
N ARG A 108 -2.74 -18.94 -13.10
CA ARG A 108 -1.56 -18.75 -12.22
C ARG A 108 -1.37 -17.38 -11.58
N THR A 109 -2.36 -16.49 -11.60
CA THR A 109 -2.41 -15.46 -10.57
C THR A 109 -2.97 -16.10 -9.29
N GLU A 110 -2.13 -16.88 -8.60
CA GLU A 110 -2.35 -17.21 -7.20
C GLU A 110 -2.71 -15.90 -6.48
N LYS A 111 -3.97 -15.76 -6.05
CA LYS A 111 -4.43 -14.56 -5.35
C LYS A 111 -3.41 -14.29 -4.24
N PRO A 112 -2.77 -13.11 -4.16
CA PRO A 112 -1.69 -12.84 -3.19
C PRO A 112 -2.13 -13.14 -1.74
N PHE A 113 -3.44 -13.08 -1.47
CA PHE A 113 -4.07 -13.49 -0.22
C PHE A 113 -3.95 -14.97 0.14
N LYS A 114 -3.89 -15.89 -0.83
CA LYS A 114 -3.76 -17.35 -0.59
C LYS A 114 -2.38 -17.69 -0.03
N PHE A 115 -1.33 -17.04 -0.53
CA PHE A 115 0.03 -17.14 0.00
C PHE A 115 0.10 -16.60 1.45
N LEU A 116 -0.51 -15.44 1.72
CA LEU A 116 -0.57 -14.85 3.06
C LEU A 116 -1.38 -15.71 4.06
N PHE A 117 -2.45 -16.37 3.58
CA PHE A 117 -3.26 -17.26 4.40
C PHE A 117 -2.48 -18.48 4.91
N GLY A 118 -1.47 -18.95 4.15
CA GLY A 118 -0.56 -20.02 4.58
C GLY A 118 0.20 -19.68 5.87
N TYR A 119 0.73 -18.46 5.96
CA TYR A 119 1.46 -17.99 7.14
C TYR A 119 0.53 -17.73 8.33
N ILE A 120 -0.66 -17.16 8.11
CA ILE A 120 -1.65 -16.94 9.19
C ILE A 120 -2.10 -18.29 9.76
N LYS A 121 -2.28 -19.31 8.91
CA LYS A 121 -2.68 -20.67 9.34
C LYS A 121 -1.64 -21.31 10.26
N GLN A 122 -0.35 -21.04 10.07
CA GLN A 122 0.73 -21.54 10.91
C GLN A 122 0.69 -20.97 12.35
N TYR A 123 0.19 -19.73 12.52
CA TYR A 123 0.09 -19.04 13.83
C TYR A 123 -1.34 -18.94 14.38
N ARG A 124 -2.29 -19.75 13.89
CA ARG A 124 -3.72 -19.73 14.26
C ARG A 124 -3.99 -19.74 15.77
N LYS A 125 -3.17 -20.44 16.57
CA LYS A 125 -3.35 -20.52 18.04
C LYS A 125 -3.10 -19.17 18.71
N TYR A 126 -2.04 -18.47 18.33
CA TYR A 126 -1.75 -17.14 18.85
C TYR A 126 -2.77 -16.11 18.36
N PHE A 127 -3.21 -16.21 17.11
CA PHE A 127 -4.23 -15.34 16.56
C PHE A 127 -5.57 -15.50 17.31
N PHE A 128 -5.94 -16.73 17.65
CA PHE A 128 -7.12 -17.01 18.47
C PHE A 128 -7.00 -16.43 19.89
N GLN A 129 -5.83 -16.57 20.54
CA GLN A 129 -5.58 -15.95 21.85
C GLN A 129 -5.68 -14.43 21.79
N ILE A 130 -5.19 -13.81 20.72
CA ILE A 130 -5.31 -12.36 20.51
C ILE A 130 -6.78 -11.98 20.35
N ILE A 131 -7.55 -12.65 19.49
CA ILE A 131 -8.98 -12.38 19.31
C ILE A 131 -9.75 -12.53 20.63
N LEU A 132 -9.46 -13.58 21.41
CA LEU A 132 -10.08 -13.77 22.71
C LEU A 132 -9.72 -12.64 23.68
N GLY A 133 -8.44 -12.23 23.71
CA GLY A 133 -7.98 -11.08 24.49
C GLY A 133 -8.62 -9.76 24.06
N LEU A 134 -8.87 -9.57 22.76
CA LEU A 134 -9.60 -8.40 22.24
C LEU A 134 -11.03 -8.37 22.77
N LEU A 135 -11.74 -9.52 22.72
CA LEU A 135 -13.12 -9.63 23.16
C LEU A 135 -13.23 -9.36 24.67
N VAL A 136 -12.38 -10.02 25.48
CA VAL A 136 -12.32 -9.79 26.94
C VAL A 136 -11.94 -8.35 27.26
N GLY A 137 -10.95 -7.78 26.57
CA GLY A 137 -10.53 -6.39 26.75
C GLY A 137 -11.64 -5.38 26.45
N SER A 138 -12.41 -5.60 25.38
CA SER A 138 -13.57 -4.77 25.03
C SER A 138 -14.68 -4.87 26.09
N LEU A 139 -14.95 -6.05 26.64
CA LEU A 139 -15.93 -6.23 27.72
C LEU A 139 -15.49 -5.57 29.03
N LEU A 140 -14.22 -5.71 29.42
CA LEU A 140 -13.66 -5.03 30.59
C LEU A 140 -13.70 -3.51 30.44
N GLN A 141 -13.40 -3.01 29.24
CA GLN A 141 -13.50 -1.59 28.93
C GLN A 141 -14.94 -1.07 29.10
N LEU A 142 -15.93 -1.90 28.76
CA LEU A 142 -17.33 -1.56 28.91
C LEU A 142 -17.78 -1.49 30.37
N ALA A 143 -17.18 -2.25 31.29
CA ALA A 143 -17.56 -2.23 32.71
C ALA A 143 -17.34 -0.86 33.38
N LEU A 144 -16.37 -0.05 32.91
CA LEU A 144 -16.04 1.25 33.50
C LEU A 144 -17.21 2.26 33.49
N PRO A 145 -17.89 2.56 32.36
CA PRO A 145 -19.03 3.47 32.36
C PRO A 145 -20.18 3.00 33.27
N PHE A 146 -20.43 1.68 33.37
CA PHE A 146 -21.43 1.14 34.31
C PHE A 146 -21.04 1.35 35.77
N LEU A 147 -19.75 1.16 36.12
CA LEU A 147 -19.26 1.45 37.47
C LEU A 147 -19.36 2.95 37.79
N THR A 148 -18.99 3.82 36.85
CA THR A 148 -19.12 5.27 37.02
C THR A 148 -20.59 5.68 37.20
N GLN A 149 -21.51 5.06 36.48
CA GLN A 149 -22.95 5.29 36.70
C GLN A 149 -23.36 4.90 38.12
N ASN A 150 -22.94 3.73 38.62
CA ASN A 150 -23.26 3.31 39.99
C ASN A 150 -22.69 4.25 41.07
N ILE A 151 -21.52 4.86 40.83
CA ILE A 151 -20.96 5.89 41.74
C ILE A 151 -21.95 7.05 41.85
N VAL A 152 -22.50 7.54 40.73
CA VAL A 152 -23.40 8.69 40.70
C VAL A 152 -24.78 8.33 41.28
N ASP A 153 -25.38 7.26 40.78
CA ASP A 153 -26.78 6.92 41.07
C ASP A 153 -26.98 6.39 42.49
N ILE A 154 -26.01 5.64 43.03
CA ILE A 154 -26.11 4.97 44.33
C ILE A 154 -25.13 5.60 45.33
N GLY A 155 -23.85 5.72 44.95
CA GLY A 155 -22.80 6.20 45.86
C GLY A 155 -23.03 7.65 46.32
N ILE A 156 -23.15 8.58 45.38
CA ILE A 156 -23.34 10.01 45.69
C ILE A 156 -24.75 10.27 46.22
N LYS A 157 -25.78 9.67 45.61
CA LYS A 157 -27.18 9.85 46.03
C LYS A 157 -27.42 9.42 47.48
N ASN A 158 -26.87 8.28 47.89
CA ASN A 158 -27.01 7.76 49.25
C ASN A 158 -25.92 8.26 50.21
N LYS A 159 -24.96 9.07 49.72
CA LYS A 159 -23.78 9.56 50.46
C LYS A 159 -22.95 8.44 51.12
N ASP A 160 -22.90 7.27 50.51
CA ASP A 160 -22.18 6.11 51.03
C ASP A 160 -20.72 6.12 50.53
N ILE A 161 -19.84 6.71 51.34
CA ILE A 161 -18.40 6.85 51.02
C ILE A 161 -17.72 5.48 50.94
N SER A 162 -18.16 4.50 51.74
CA SER A 162 -17.60 3.15 51.72
C SER A 162 -17.93 2.43 50.41
N PHE A 163 -19.15 2.59 49.90
CA PHE A 163 -19.53 2.07 48.59
C PHE A 163 -18.72 2.71 47.44
N ILE A 164 -18.48 4.02 47.51
CA ILE A 164 -17.65 4.74 46.53
C ILE A 164 -16.22 4.18 46.50
N TRP A 165 -15.58 4.01 47.66
CA TRP A 165 -14.23 3.43 47.75
C TRP A 165 -14.16 2.02 47.16
N LEU A 166 -15.18 1.19 47.40
CA LEU A 166 -15.26 -0.17 46.86
C LEU A 166 -15.31 -0.17 45.33
N ILE A 167 -16.15 0.69 44.72
CA ILE A 167 -16.19 0.82 43.26
C ILE A 167 -14.86 1.35 42.72
N LEU A 168 -14.23 2.31 43.39
CA LEU A 168 -12.98 2.93 42.94
C LEU A 168 -11.83 1.91 42.91
N ILE A 169 -11.75 1.05 43.93
CA ILE A 169 -10.84 -0.10 43.93
C ILE A 169 -11.18 -1.07 42.79
N GLY A 170 -12.46 -1.36 42.57
CA GLY A 170 -12.92 -2.18 41.44
C GLY A 170 -12.50 -1.62 40.07
N GLN A 171 -12.62 -0.30 39.87
CA GLN A 171 -12.18 0.39 38.66
C GLN A 171 -10.67 0.30 38.46
N LEU A 172 -9.88 0.43 39.55
CA LEU A 172 -8.43 0.27 39.51
C LEU A 172 -8.06 -1.15 39.07
N VAL A 173 -8.69 -2.17 39.66
CA VAL A 173 -8.47 -3.58 39.31
C VAL A 173 -8.83 -3.83 37.84
N ILE A 174 -9.99 -3.37 37.37
CA ILE A 174 -10.42 -3.54 35.97
C ILE A 174 -9.44 -2.86 35.01
N THR A 175 -8.99 -1.65 35.34
CA THR A 175 -8.02 -0.90 34.51
C THR A 175 -6.67 -1.61 34.45
N LEU A 176 -6.22 -2.17 35.57
CA LEU A 176 -5.02 -2.98 35.64
C LEU A 176 -5.17 -4.26 34.81
N SER A 177 -6.28 -5.00 34.96
CA SER A 177 -6.56 -6.18 34.16
C SER A 177 -6.60 -5.88 32.66
N ARG A 178 -7.26 -4.78 32.26
CA ARG A 178 -7.29 -4.34 30.86
C ARG A 178 -5.90 -4.03 30.32
N THR A 179 -5.08 -3.33 31.11
CA THR A 179 -3.70 -2.99 30.73
C THR A 179 -2.85 -4.25 30.57
N SER A 180 -3.00 -5.22 31.48
CA SER A 180 -2.31 -6.53 31.39
C SER A 180 -2.72 -7.31 30.14
N VAL A 181 -4.02 -7.33 29.79
CA VAL A 181 -4.49 -7.97 28.55
C VAL A 181 -3.90 -7.28 27.31
N ASP A 182 -3.87 -5.94 27.29
CA ASP A 182 -3.28 -5.17 26.19
C ASP A 182 -1.77 -5.44 26.06
N PHE A 183 -1.07 -5.54 27.19
CA PHE A 183 0.35 -5.86 27.26
C PHE A 183 0.64 -7.26 26.70
N ILE A 184 -0.08 -8.29 27.16
CA ILE A 184 0.05 -9.67 26.65
C ILE A 184 -0.20 -9.71 25.15
N ARG A 185 -1.23 -9.00 24.66
CA ARG A 185 -1.53 -8.93 23.23
C ARG A 185 -0.38 -8.32 22.43
N ARG A 186 0.17 -7.18 22.88
CA ARG A 186 1.31 -6.52 22.21
C ARG A 186 2.55 -7.40 22.21
N TRP A 187 2.82 -8.09 23.32
CA TRP A 187 3.93 -9.01 23.44
C TRP A 187 3.79 -10.21 22.49
N LEU A 188 2.61 -10.83 22.43
CA LEU A 188 2.31 -11.90 21.47
C LEU A 188 2.49 -11.43 20.01
N LEU A 189 2.03 -10.23 19.68
CA LEU A 189 2.18 -9.67 18.34
C LEU A 189 3.64 -9.42 17.98
N LEU A 190 4.41 -8.88 18.92
CA LEU A 190 5.84 -8.67 18.73
C LEU A 190 6.56 -10.00 18.53
N HIS A 191 6.23 -11.04 19.30
CA HIS A 191 6.80 -12.37 19.12
C HIS A 191 6.51 -12.96 17.74
N ILE A 192 5.25 -12.90 17.27
CA ILE A 192 4.85 -13.38 15.94
C ILE A 192 5.58 -12.57 14.85
N SER A 193 5.59 -11.24 14.98
CA SER A 193 6.21 -10.34 14.00
C SER A 193 7.70 -10.61 13.84
N MET A 194 8.44 -10.80 14.93
CA MET A 194 9.86 -11.13 14.88
C MET A 194 10.12 -12.50 14.25
N ARG A 195 9.34 -13.52 14.60
CA ARG A 195 9.49 -14.88 14.02
C ARG A 195 9.26 -14.87 12.50
N ILE A 196 8.21 -14.19 12.05
CA ILE A 196 7.90 -14.04 10.62
C ILE A 196 9.01 -13.28 9.91
N ASN A 197 9.49 -12.17 10.49
CA ASN A 197 10.58 -11.37 9.91
C ASN A 197 11.86 -12.22 9.74
N ILE A 198 12.27 -12.95 10.78
CA ILE A 198 13.46 -13.82 10.73
C ILE A 198 13.29 -14.90 9.64
N SER A 199 12.16 -15.62 9.62
CA SER A 199 11.91 -16.66 8.61
C SER A 199 11.99 -16.12 7.19
N LEU A 200 11.43 -14.93 6.96
CA LEU A 200 11.39 -14.31 5.65
C LEU A 200 12.77 -13.86 5.18
N VAL A 201 13.52 -13.22 6.08
CA VAL A 201 14.90 -12.80 5.80
C VAL A 201 15.77 -14.03 5.51
N SER A 202 15.67 -15.09 6.31
CA SER A 202 16.40 -16.34 6.08
C SER A 202 16.08 -16.99 4.73
N ASP A 203 14.79 -17.15 4.40
CA ASP A 203 14.37 -17.73 3.11
C ASP A 203 14.83 -16.88 1.91
N PHE A 204 14.82 -15.56 2.08
CA PHE A 204 15.31 -14.63 1.07
C PHE A 204 16.80 -14.79 0.84
N PHE A 205 17.61 -14.84 1.90
CA PHE A 205 19.05 -15.04 1.81
C PHE A 205 19.40 -16.38 1.16
N ILE A 206 18.71 -17.47 1.52
CA ILE A 206 18.92 -18.79 0.92
C ILE A 206 18.65 -18.76 -0.60
N LYS A 207 17.54 -18.14 -1.02
CA LYS A 207 17.21 -18.01 -2.46
C LYS A 207 18.18 -17.12 -3.21
N LEU A 208 18.62 -16.03 -2.58
CA LEU A 208 19.60 -15.11 -3.16
C LEU A 208 20.91 -15.85 -3.46
N LEU A 209 21.38 -16.69 -2.54
CA LEU A 209 22.59 -17.49 -2.71
C LEU A 209 22.47 -18.59 -3.79
N GLN A 210 21.26 -18.96 -4.19
CA GLN A 210 21.02 -19.97 -5.23
C GLN A 210 20.83 -19.39 -6.64
N LEU A 211 20.84 -18.05 -6.79
CA LEU A 211 20.63 -17.41 -8.09
C LEU A 211 21.93 -17.36 -8.93
N PRO A 212 21.84 -17.57 -10.26
CA PRO A 212 23.00 -17.53 -11.16
C PRO A 212 23.57 -16.10 -11.27
N MET A 213 24.89 -15.97 -11.50
CA MET A 213 25.60 -14.68 -11.59
C MET A 213 24.96 -13.67 -12.55
N SER A 214 24.38 -14.12 -13.66
CA SER A 214 23.67 -13.26 -14.62
C SER A 214 22.51 -12.44 -14.02
N PHE A 215 21.92 -12.88 -12.90
CA PHE A 215 20.87 -12.15 -12.18
C PHE A 215 21.42 -10.97 -11.36
N PHE A 216 22.68 -11.03 -10.93
CA PHE A 216 23.34 -9.98 -10.15
C PHE A 216 23.89 -8.85 -11.02
N ASP A 217 24.25 -9.16 -12.28
CA ASP A 217 24.78 -8.16 -13.23
C ASP A 217 23.70 -7.18 -13.76
N THR A 218 22.41 -7.52 -13.62
CA THR A 218 21.29 -6.75 -14.19
C THR A 218 20.38 -6.07 -13.16
N LYS A 219 20.54 -6.34 -11.85
CA LYS A 219 19.66 -5.83 -10.80
C LYS A 219 20.43 -5.08 -9.72
N LEU A 220 20.06 -3.82 -9.47
CA LEU A 220 20.58 -3.02 -8.35
C LEU A 220 20.25 -3.71 -7.01
N MET A 221 21.26 -3.85 -6.15
CA MET A 221 21.13 -4.30 -4.75
C MET A 221 19.98 -3.59 -3.99
N GLY A 222 19.62 -2.37 -4.40
CA GLY A 222 18.47 -1.62 -3.90
C GLY A 222 17.10 -2.26 -4.13
N ASP A 223 16.85 -2.94 -5.26
CA ASP A 223 15.56 -3.61 -5.56
C ASP A 223 15.33 -4.82 -4.62
N LEU A 224 16.42 -5.48 -4.24
CA LEU A 224 16.41 -6.57 -3.26
C LEU A 224 16.13 -6.07 -1.83
N MET A 225 16.76 -4.97 -1.41
CA MET A 225 16.47 -4.33 -0.13
C MET A 225 15.04 -3.78 -0.06
N GLN A 226 14.53 -3.22 -1.17
CA GLN A 226 13.18 -2.69 -1.25
C GLN A 226 12.13 -3.80 -1.07
N ARG A 227 12.34 -4.97 -1.69
CA ARG A 227 11.47 -6.14 -1.48
C ARG A 227 11.48 -6.65 -0.03
N ILE A 228 12.63 -6.69 0.64
CA ILE A 228 12.70 -7.00 2.08
C ILE A 228 11.89 -5.99 2.90
N GLY A 229 12.04 -4.69 2.59
CA GLY A 229 11.27 -3.62 3.22
C GLY A 229 9.77 -3.77 3.01
N ASP A 230 9.34 -4.13 1.80
CA ASP A 230 7.93 -4.34 1.46
C ASP A 230 7.34 -5.53 2.21
N HIS A 231 8.10 -6.61 2.40
CA HIS A 231 7.68 -7.74 3.22
C HIS A 231 7.50 -7.38 4.70
N SER A 232 8.42 -6.60 5.28
CA SER A 232 8.28 -6.08 6.65
C SER A 232 7.03 -5.19 6.79
N ARG A 233 6.77 -4.35 5.78
CA ARG A 233 5.58 -3.49 5.72
C ARG A 233 4.29 -4.30 5.64
N VAL A 234 4.23 -5.34 4.80
CA VAL A 234 3.07 -6.24 4.70
C VAL A 234 2.81 -6.96 6.03
N ASN A 235 3.86 -7.43 6.71
CA ASN A 235 3.72 -8.05 8.02
C ASN A 235 3.19 -7.06 9.08
N SER A 236 3.73 -5.85 9.13
CA SER A 236 3.24 -4.79 10.04
C SER A 236 1.77 -4.45 9.76
N PHE A 237 1.39 -4.35 8.48
CA PHE A 237 0.01 -4.11 8.07
C PHE A 237 -0.95 -5.21 8.53
N LEU A 238 -0.57 -6.48 8.37
CA LEU A 238 -1.40 -7.63 8.75
C LEU A 238 -1.46 -7.87 10.25
N THR A 239 -0.35 -7.66 10.96
CA THR A 239 -0.29 -7.96 12.41
C THR A 239 -0.70 -6.78 13.27
N GLN A 240 -0.34 -5.54 12.93
CA GLN A 240 -0.65 -4.36 13.76
C GLN A 240 -1.88 -3.62 13.26
N GLN A 241 -1.87 -3.12 12.02
CA GLN A 241 -2.98 -2.31 11.50
C GLN A 241 -4.29 -3.10 11.47
N THR A 242 -4.28 -4.30 10.91
CA THR A 242 -5.50 -5.10 10.73
C THR A 242 -6.15 -5.45 12.08
N LEU A 243 -5.36 -5.83 13.09
CA LEU A 243 -5.88 -6.14 14.42
C LEU A 243 -6.38 -4.91 15.17
N ASN A 244 -5.72 -3.76 15.03
CA ASN A 244 -6.20 -2.50 15.61
C ASN A 244 -7.53 -2.07 14.98
N VAL A 245 -7.67 -2.23 13.66
CA VAL A 245 -8.94 -1.97 12.96
C VAL A 245 -10.02 -2.93 13.44
N ALA A 246 -9.72 -4.23 13.55
CA ALA A 246 -10.66 -5.22 14.07
C ALA A 246 -11.10 -4.89 15.50
N PHE A 247 -10.17 -4.53 16.40
CA PHE A 247 -10.48 -4.10 17.76
C PHE A 247 -11.35 -2.84 17.79
N SER A 248 -11.06 -1.88 16.93
CA SER A 248 -11.83 -0.63 16.82
C SER A 248 -13.25 -0.92 16.32
N LEU A 249 -13.42 -1.81 15.35
CA LEU A 249 -14.73 -2.23 14.83
C LEU A 249 -15.55 -2.98 15.89
N ILE A 250 -14.95 -3.94 16.60
CA ILE A 250 -15.61 -4.68 17.69
C ILE A 250 -16.01 -3.70 18.80
N SER A 251 -15.10 -2.83 19.22
CA SER A 251 -15.38 -1.85 20.27
C SER A 251 -16.47 -0.88 19.84
N PHE A 252 -16.43 -0.37 18.61
CA PHE A 252 -17.48 0.48 18.05
C PHE A 252 -18.85 -0.23 18.03
N ALA A 253 -18.89 -1.50 17.62
CA ALA A 253 -20.12 -2.29 17.62
C ALA A 253 -20.67 -2.53 19.04
N VAL A 254 -19.80 -2.89 19.99
CA VAL A 254 -20.17 -3.11 21.39
C VAL A 254 -20.70 -1.83 22.03
N PHE A 255 -19.97 -0.71 21.90
CA PHE A 255 -20.43 0.59 22.42
C PHE A 255 -21.70 1.07 21.73
N GLY A 256 -21.81 0.88 20.41
CA GLY A 256 -23.02 1.20 19.65
C GLY A 256 -24.23 0.42 20.14
N CYS A 257 -24.09 -0.88 20.37
CA CYS A 257 -25.14 -1.73 20.93
C CYS A 257 -25.56 -1.27 22.34
N VAL A 258 -24.60 -0.94 23.20
CA VAL A 258 -24.89 -0.49 24.57
C VAL A 258 -25.62 0.85 24.55
N LEU A 259 -25.18 1.82 23.75
CA LEU A 259 -25.85 3.10 23.61
C LEU A 259 -27.28 2.96 23.08
N LEU A 260 -27.50 2.02 22.16
CA LEU A 260 -28.84 1.71 21.64
C LEU A 260 -29.79 1.21 22.73
N VAL A 261 -29.29 0.37 23.65
CA VAL A 261 -30.06 -0.10 24.82
C VAL A 261 -30.34 1.03 25.81
N TYR A 262 -29.37 1.93 26.03
CA TYR A 262 -29.52 3.06 26.96
C TYR A 262 -30.54 4.10 26.47
N ASN A 263 -30.34 4.67 25.29
CA ASN A 263 -31.25 5.65 24.72
C ASN A 263 -31.06 5.79 23.21
N ARG A 264 -32.14 5.61 22.45
CA ARG A 264 -32.16 5.74 20.99
C ARG A 264 -31.73 7.12 20.49
N LEU A 265 -31.99 8.20 21.23
CA LEU A 265 -31.57 9.57 20.86
C LEU A 265 -30.05 9.74 20.90
N ILE A 266 -29.41 9.28 21.98
CA ILE A 266 -27.94 9.39 22.14
C ILE A 266 -27.24 8.56 21.06
N PHE A 267 -27.77 7.36 20.79
CA PHE A 267 -27.28 6.53 19.70
C PHE A 267 -27.39 7.22 18.33
N LEU A 268 -28.51 7.90 18.03
CA LEU A 268 -28.69 8.59 16.76
C LEU A 268 -27.71 9.76 16.59
N ILE A 269 -27.47 10.53 17.65
CA ILE A 269 -26.46 11.61 17.66
C ILE A 269 -25.05 11.05 17.41
N PHE A 270 -24.70 9.96 18.10
CA PHE A 270 -23.41 9.27 17.91
C PHE A 270 -23.24 8.76 16.47
N LEU A 271 -24.29 8.19 15.89
CA LEU A 271 -24.28 7.66 14.54
C LEU A 271 -24.11 8.77 13.49
N ILE A 272 -24.85 9.88 13.63
CA ILE A 272 -24.69 11.07 12.76
C ILE A 272 -23.28 11.65 12.88
N GLY A 273 -22.76 11.80 14.10
CA GLY A 273 -21.39 12.28 14.33
C GLY A 273 -20.33 11.38 13.69
N SER A 274 -20.50 10.06 13.79
CA SER A 274 -19.60 9.07 13.18
C SER A 274 -19.62 9.15 11.65
N ILE A 275 -20.82 9.30 11.05
CA ILE A 275 -20.98 9.45 9.61
C ILE A 275 -20.34 10.76 9.13
N LEU A 276 -20.55 11.87 9.86
CA LEU A 276 -20.00 13.17 9.51
C LEU A 276 -18.47 13.16 9.58
N TYR A 277 -17.90 12.57 10.63
CA TYR A 277 -16.45 12.37 10.75
C TYR A 277 -15.88 11.51 9.62
N GLY A 278 -16.54 10.38 9.32
CA GLY A 278 -16.15 9.49 8.22
C GLY A 278 -16.23 10.20 6.85
N GLY A 279 -17.28 10.98 6.62
CA GLY A 279 -17.48 11.79 5.42
C GLY A 279 -16.42 12.89 5.26
N TRP A 280 -16.11 13.61 6.34
CA TRP A 280 -15.04 14.60 6.37
C TRP A 280 -13.68 13.97 6.02
N MET A 281 -13.36 12.83 6.65
CA MET A 281 -12.13 12.10 6.36
C MET A 281 -12.09 11.60 4.91
N ALA A 282 -13.21 11.11 4.37
CA ALA A 282 -13.33 10.66 2.98
C ALA A 282 -13.10 11.80 1.97
N LEU A 283 -13.61 12.99 2.25
CA LEU A 283 -13.38 14.18 1.42
C LEU A 283 -11.89 14.57 1.43
N PHE A 284 -11.25 14.52 2.60
CA PHE A 284 -9.84 14.88 2.75
C PHE A 284 -8.86 13.84 2.16
N LEU A 285 -9.27 12.57 2.05
CA LEU A 285 -8.45 11.49 1.45
C LEU A 285 -8.01 11.82 0.02
N ARG A 286 -8.87 12.47 -0.79
CA ARG A 286 -8.50 12.86 -2.17
C ARG A 286 -7.34 13.85 -2.20
N ARG A 287 -7.34 14.84 -1.29
CA ARG A 287 -6.26 15.82 -1.17
C ARG A 287 -4.99 15.20 -0.60
N ARG A 288 -5.13 14.36 0.41
CA ARG A 288 -4.01 13.62 1.02
C ARG A 288 -3.26 12.77 0.00
N LYS A 289 -3.96 12.11 -0.92
CA LYS A 289 -3.34 11.29 -1.98
C LYS A 289 -2.39 12.09 -2.87
N VAL A 290 -2.72 13.34 -3.19
CA VAL A 290 -1.86 14.21 -4.01
C VAL A 290 -0.60 14.61 -3.24
N ILE A 291 -0.76 15.00 -1.97
CA ILE A 291 0.37 15.38 -1.11
C ILE A 291 1.31 14.19 -0.86
N ASP A 292 0.76 13.00 -0.59
CA ASP A 292 1.56 11.79 -0.40
C ASP A 292 2.35 11.44 -1.68
N TYR A 293 1.79 11.72 -2.87
CA TYR A 293 2.47 11.52 -4.15
C TYR A 293 3.65 12.49 -4.32
N GLU A 294 3.44 13.78 -4.07
CA GLU A 294 4.51 14.80 -4.11
C GLU A 294 5.61 14.49 -3.09
N LEU A 295 5.25 14.08 -1.87
CA LEU A 295 6.20 13.67 -0.84
C LEU A 295 7.04 12.47 -1.28
N PHE A 296 6.43 11.49 -1.93
CA PHE A 296 7.12 10.30 -2.44
C PHE A 296 8.12 10.65 -3.54
N GLU A 297 7.76 11.53 -4.48
CA GLU A 297 8.70 12.03 -5.51
C GLU A 297 9.90 12.73 -4.87
N GLN A 298 9.68 13.60 -3.88
CA GLN A 298 10.76 14.28 -3.16
C GLN A 298 11.65 13.28 -2.40
N GLN A 299 11.07 12.26 -1.78
CA GLN A 299 11.82 11.23 -1.05
C GLN A 299 12.67 10.36 -2.00
N ALA A 300 12.17 10.06 -3.19
CA ALA A 300 12.93 9.35 -4.23
C ALA A 300 14.11 10.20 -4.74
N ILE A 301 13.91 11.51 -4.98
CA ILE A 301 14.97 12.44 -5.36
C ILE A 301 16.03 12.54 -4.27
N ASN A 302 15.61 12.65 -3.00
CA ASN A 302 16.53 12.80 -1.88
C ASN A 302 17.37 11.53 -1.67
N ASN A 303 16.77 10.33 -1.73
CA ASN A 303 17.51 9.07 -1.66
C ASN A 303 18.55 8.96 -2.79
N ASN A 304 18.20 9.36 -4.00
CA ASN A 304 19.14 9.37 -5.14
C ASN A 304 20.34 10.31 -4.89
N LYS A 305 20.10 11.49 -4.28
CA LYS A 305 21.20 12.41 -3.89
C LYS A 305 22.11 11.77 -2.83
N THR A 306 21.56 11.08 -1.84
CA THR A 306 22.34 10.37 -0.82
C THR A 306 23.22 9.29 -1.44
N TYR A 307 22.70 8.47 -2.37
CA TYR A 307 23.49 7.45 -3.05
C TYR A 307 24.63 8.05 -3.89
N LYS A 308 24.39 9.17 -4.58
CA LYS A 308 25.44 9.89 -5.32
C LYS A 308 26.57 10.38 -4.40
N ILE A 309 26.22 10.95 -3.24
CA ILE A 309 27.21 11.42 -2.26
C ILE A 309 28.05 10.25 -1.72
N CYS A 310 27.41 9.15 -1.33
CA CYS A 310 28.12 7.94 -0.88
C CYS A 310 29.03 7.35 -1.97
N GLY A 311 28.57 7.34 -3.23
CA GLY A 311 29.36 6.89 -4.37
C GLY A 311 30.59 7.78 -4.61
N ILE A 312 30.44 9.10 -4.52
CA ILE A 312 31.55 10.06 -4.62
C ILE A 312 32.56 9.83 -3.49
N LEU A 313 32.10 9.72 -2.23
CA LEU A 313 32.96 9.44 -1.08
C LEU A 313 33.74 8.12 -1.24
N ALA A 314 33.09 7.05 -1.70
CA ALA A 314 33.75 5.78 -1.97
C ALA A 314 34.81 5.91 -3.09
N TYR A 315 34.51 6.65 -4.16
CA TYR A 315 35.46 6.92 -5.25
C TYR A 315 36.66 7.73 -4.77
N TRP A 316 36.44 8.75 -3.94
CA TRP A 316 37.51 9.54 -3.32
C TRP A 316 38.40 8.70 -2.41
N THR A 317 37.82 7.77 -1.65
CA THR A 317 38.57 6.88 -0.74
C THR A 317 39.43 5.86 -1.52
N LEU A 318 38.92 5.36 -2.65
CA LEU A 318 39.66 4.47 -3.56
C LEU A 318 40.74 5.19 -4.38
N CYS A 319 40.58 6.49 -4.64
CA CYS A 319 41.55 7.27 -5.41
C CYS A 319 42.69 7.85 -4.55
N TYR A 320 42.52 7.87 -3.22
CA TYR A 320 43.51 8.34 -2.23
C TYR A 320 44.21 7.21 -1.45
N CYS A 321 43.95 5.95 -1.80
CA CYS A 321 44.59 4.76 -1.24
C CYS A 321 45.35 4.02 -2.34
#